data_AF-A0AAD6HL34-F1
#
_entry.id   AF-A0AAD6HL34-F1
#
_cell.length_a   1.000
_cell.length_b   1.000
_cell.length_c   1.000
_cell.angle_alpha   90.00
_cell.angle_beta   90.00
_cell.angle_gamma   90.00
#
_symmetry.space_group_name_H-M   'P 1'
#
loop_
_entity.id
_entity.type
_entity.pdbx_description
1 polymer ?
#
loop_
_entity_poly.entity_id
_entity_poly.type
_entity_poly.pdbx_seq_one_letter_code
_entity_poly.pdbx_strand_id
1 'polypeptide(L)'
;MFSGHPSTEWRTPSARNIAKYVAGAAEFLNNVGIFHTSAHSFSPSENYRIERSFYIFQVYCSLFGQSKTPLPFDDQLDKFFKRFAPWENEQFACVHDFLLDELEPAFDEVATHDVKFGDLSIHWAENDNSWLQGYVSCGLKFLEQVTTASTYEERHRLLDNNLSLSSRSLPLIECLLESNGLYPEEPDGLDDQAMVKLRELPSQYNSLDPNPGPAEIWFQAHRGDDSSQYVAAVPHRTSRKVGYVMMDASRKQDMARFDGTEESLAWDTSAHERLPSDIQY
;
A
#
# COMPACT_ATOMS: atom_id res chain seq x y z
N MET A 1 15.41 40.16 1.37
CA MET A 1 14.46 40.30 2.50
C MET A 1 13.08 39.94 2.00
N PHE A 2 12.68 38.68 2.14
CA PHE A 2 11.26 38.29 2.09
C PHE A 2 11.02 37.39 3.29
N SER A 3 10.78 38.05 4.42
CA SER A 3 10.15 37.46 5.59
C SER A 3 8.65 37.42 5.31
N GLY A 4 8.12 36.23 5.01
CA GLY A 4 6.70 35.95 5.01
C GLY A 4 6.46 34.75 5.91
N HIS A 5 5.73 34.95 7.00
CA HIS A 5 5.28 33.88 7.89
C HIS A 5 4.62 32.74 7.09
N PRO A 6 4.84 31.47 7.46
CA PRO A 6 4.11 30.36 6.84
C PRO A 6 2.65 30.45 7.28
N SER A 7 1.75 30.66 6.31
CA SER A 7 0.31 30.67 6.54
C SER A 7 -0.16 29.28 6.99
N THR A 8 -0.89 29.29 8.09
CA THR A 8 -1.43 28.13 8.81
C THR A 8 -2.68 27.52 8.16
N GLU A 9 -2.79 27.56 6.82
CA GLU A 9 -4.02 27.21 6.09
C GLU A 9 -4.13 25.76 5.59
N TRP A 10 -3.17 24.88 5.91
CA TRP A 10 -3.16 23.49 5.41
C TRP A 10 -3.96 22.49 6.27
N ARG A 11 -4.85 22.94 7.15
CA ARG A 11 -5.77 22.07 7.91
C ARG A 11 -6.96 21.64 7.02
N THR A 12 -6.70 20.83 5.99
CA THR A 12 -7.75 20.17 5.21
C THR A 12 -8.10 18.80 5.82
N PRO A 13 -9.35 18.32 5.69
CA PRO A 13 -9.76 16.98 6.15
C PRO A 13 -8.85 15.84 5.65
N SER A 14 -8.24 16.00 4.47
CA SER A 14 -7.30 15.02 3.90
C SER A 14 -6.06 14.79 4.76
N ALA A 15 -5.52 15.83 5.42
CA ALA A 15 -4.33 15.69 6.28
C ALA A 15 -4.64 14.94 7.59
N ARG A 16 -5.87 15.08 8.11
CA ARG A 16 -6.31 14.34 9.31
C ARG A 16 -6.46 12.84 9.01
N ASN A 17 -6.94 12.52 7.82
CA ASN A 17 -7.12 11.13 7.38
C ASN A 17 -5.77 10.48 7.08
N ILE A 18 -4.85 11.20 6.43
CA ILE A 18 -3.46 10.75 6.26
C ILE A 18 -2.81 10.51 7.63
N ALA A 19 -2.92 11.44 8.59
CA ALA A 19 -2.34 11.26 9.91
C ALA A 19 -2.89 10.04 10.66
N LYS A 20 -4.19 9.72 10.51
CA LYS A 20 -4.79 8.51 11.09
C LYS A 20 -4.27 7.24 10.42
N TYR A 21 -4.19 7.20 9.09
CA TYR A 21 -3.67 6.03 8.38
C TYR A 21 -2.18 5.86 8.54
N VAL A 22 -1.44 6.95 8.67
CA VAL A 22 -0.02 6.92 9.01
C VAL A 22 0.15 6.42 10.44
N ALA A 23 -0.65 6.90 11.39
CA ALA A 23 -0.62 6.39 12.75
C ALA A 23 -1.04 4.91 12.81
N GLY A 24 -2.09 4.53 12.09
CA GLY A 24 -2.59 3.15 12.01
C GLY A 24 -1.67 2.21 11.27
N ALA A 25 -1.02 2.64 10.18
CA ALA A 25 0.00 1.86 9.48
C ALA A 25 1.30 1.79 10.29
N ALA A 26 1.70 2.87 10.96
CA ALA A 26 2.83 2.83 11.88
C ALA A 26 2.53 1.90 13.07
N GLU A 27 1.32 1.92 13.62
CA GLU A 27 0.87 1.04 14.69
C GLU A 27 0.75 -0.42 14.21
N PHE A 28 0.14 -0.67 13.04
CA PHE A 28 0.06 -1.99 12.41
C PHE A 28 1.46 -2.55 12.12
N LEU A 29 2.34 -1.78 11.48
CA LEU A 29 3.72 -2.23 11.23
C LEU A 29 4.53 -2.40 12.53
N ASN A 30 4.18 -1.72 13.62
CA ASN A 30 4.74 -1.97 14.95
C ASN A 30 4.14 -3.24 15.60
N ASN A 31 2.87 -3.56 15.32
CA ASN A 31 2.10 -4.64 15.95
C ASN A 31 2.21 -5.98 15.21
N VAL A 32 2.49 -6.02 13.90
CA VAL A 32 2.62 -7.25 13.09
C VAL A 32 3.94 -7.99 13.37
N GLY A 33 4.41 -8.02 14.61
CA GLY A 33 5.35 -9.05 15.07
C GLY A 33 6.66 -9.17 14.27
N ILE A 34 7.24 -8.09 13.75
CA ILE A 34 8.67 -8.11 13.34
C ILE A 34 9.51 -7.30 14.31
N PHE A 35 8.87 -6.46 15.13
CA PHE A 35 9.52 -5.66 16.15
C PHE A 35 9.10 -6.11 17.54
N HIS A 36 9.36 -7.38 17.85
CA HIS A 36 9.47 -7.86 19.23
C HIS A 36 10.80 -7.45 19.87
N THR A 37 11.17 -6.18 19.70
CA THR A 37 11.95 -5.47 20.69
C THR A 37 11.22 -4.17 20.98
N SER A 38 10.81 -4.03 22.23
CA SER A 38 10.02 -2.95 22.82
C SER A 38 10.71 -1.57 22.80
N ALA A 39 11.49 -1.23 21.76
CA ALA A 39 12.38 -0.07 21.75
C ALA A 39 12.62 0.64 20.40
N HIS A 40 12.02 0.26 19.27
CA HIS A 40 12.34 0.91 17.99
C HIS A 40 11.12 1.46 17.26
N SER A 41 10.73 2.68 17.65
CA SER A 41 9.90 3.54 16.81
C SER A 41 10.57 3.71 15.45
N PHE A 42 9.80 3.75 14.36
CA PHE A 42 10.28 4.15 13.05
C PHE A 42 11.17 5.40 13.12
N SER A 43 12.26 5.38 12.37
CA SER A 43 13.09 6.56 12.23
C SER A 43 12.28 7.70 11.58
N PRO A 44 12.71 8.97 11.73
CA PRO A 44 12.07 10.08 11.03
C PRO A 44 12.00 9.87 9.51
N SER A 45 13.01 9.25 8.91
CA SER A 45 13.05 8.94 7.47
C SER A 45 12.07 7.83 7.09
N GLU A 46 11.95 6.79 7.92
CA GLU A 46 10.97 5.72 7.71
C GLU A 46 9.54 6.24 7.81
N ASN A 47 9.24 7.04 8.84
CA ASN A 47 7.93 7.69 8.96
C ASN A 47 7.64 8.59 7.76
N TYR A 48 8.61 9.37 7.31
CA TYR A 48 8.46 10.21 6.13
C TYR A 48 8.12 9.39 4.87
N ARG A 49 8.77 8.24 4.65
CA ARG A 49 8.46 7.35 3.52
C ARG A 49 7.04 6.78 3.59
N ILE A 50 6.60 6.38 4.79
CA ILE A 50 5.23 5.91 5.02
C ILE A 50 4.23 7.03 4.71
N GLU A 51 4.37 8.19 5.37
CA GLU A 51 3.52 9.37 5.17
C GLU A 51 3.41 9.77 3.70
N ARG A 52 4.57 9.83 3.02
CA ARG A 52 4.65 10.18 1.63
C ARG A 52 3.93 9.16 0.75
N SER A 53 4.07 7.87 1.02
CA SER A 53 3.42 6.81 0.22
C SER A 53 1.91 6.86 0.35
N PHE A 54 1.37 7.11 1.55
CA PHE A 54 -0.07 7.39 1.74
C PHE A 54 -0.53 8.68 1.04
N TYR A 55 0.31 9.72 1.05
CA TYR A 55 0.02 10.96 0.33
C TYR A 55 -0.04 10.72 -1.18
N ILE A 56 0.93 10.01 -1.76
CA ILE A 56 0.97 9.62 -3.18
C ILE A 56 -0.26 8.80 -3.54
N PHE A 57 -0.63 7.81 -2.70
CA PHE A 57 -1.86 7.05 -2.86
C PHE A 57 -3.09 7.95 -2.96
N GLN A 58 -3.25 8.88 -2.02
CA GLN A 58 -4.40 9.79 -2.05
C GLN A 58 -4.37 10.71 -3.28
N VAL A 59 -3.19 11.14 -3.73
CA VAL A 59 -3.04 11.91 -4.98
C VAL A 59 -3.48 11.06 -6.17
N TYR A 60 -3.04 9.80 -6.27
CA TYR A 60 -3.45 8.86 -7.32
C TYR A 60 -4.98 8.68 -7.33
N CYS A 61 -5.60 8.39 -6.19
CA CYS A 61 -7.05 8.25 -6.08
C CYS A 61 -7.80 9.53 -6.51
N SER A 62 -7.25 10.70 -6.18
CA SER A 62 -7.87 11.99 -6.53
C SER A 62 -7.76 12.30 -8.02
N LEU A 63 -6.67 11.87 -8.67
CA LEU A 63 -6.44 12.07 -10.10
C LEU A 63 -7.18 11.06 -10.97
N PHE A 64 -7.23 9.80 -10.53
CA PHE A 64 -7.64 8.68 -11.38
C PHE A 64 -8.81 7.87 -10.79
N GLY A 65 -8.80 7.58 -9.48
CA GLY A 65 -9.81 6.71 -8.86
C GLY A 65 -11.22 7.32 -8.75
N GLN A 66 -11.33 8.64 -8.58
CA GLN A 66 -12.63 9.35 -8.48
C GLN A 66 -12.99 10.15 -9.75
N SER A 67 -12.17 10.07 -10.80
CA SER A 67 -12.40 10.83 -12.01
C SER A 67 -13.58 10.26 -12.80
N LYS A 68 -14.47 11.13 -13.30
CA LYS A 68 -15.53 10.73 -14.24
C LYS A 68 -14.96 10.32 -15.60
N THR A 69 -13.75 10.77 -15.90
CA THR A 69 -13.00 10.51 -17.13
C THR A 69 -11.55 10.24 -16.72
N PRO A 70 -11.25 9.06 -16.16
CA PRO A 70 -9.87 8.71 -15.83
C PRO A 70 -9.03 8.79 -17.11
N LEU A 71 -7.75 9.17 -16.96
CA LEU A 71 -6.83 9.09 -18.09
C LEU A 71 -6.74 7.64 -18.59
N PRO A 72 -6.50 7.43 -19.89
CA PRO A 72 -6.17 6.11 -20.42
C PRO A 72 -5.06 5.46 -19.60
N PHE A 73 -5.06 4.13 -19.56
CA PHE A 73 -4.10 3.34 -18.78
C PHE A 73 -2.64 3.72 -19.08
N ASP A 74 -2.25 3.72 -20.35
CA ASP A 74 -0.90 4.09 -20.81
C ASP A 74 -0.49 5.51 -20.38
N ASP A 75 -1.47 6.42 -20.36
CA ASP A 75 -1.26 7.80 -19.92
C ASP A 75 -0.99 7.87 -18.41
N GLN A 76 -1.60 6.99 -17.60
CA GLN A 76 -1.32 6.91 -16.17
C GLN A 76 0.08 6.35 -15.92
N LEU A 77 0.49 5.31 -16.66
CA LEU A 77 1.84 4.76 -16.61
C LEU A 77 2.89 5.83 -16.94
N ASP A 78 2.77 6.47 -18.10
CA ASP A 78 3.76 7.45 -18.57
C ASP A 78 3.77 8.74 -17.73
N LYS A 79 2.59 9.23 -17.33
CA LYS A 79 2.48 10.51 -16.60
C LYS A 79 2.58 10.37 -15.09
N PHE A 80 2.40 9.19 -14.51
CA PHE A 80 2.47 9.02 -13.06
C PHE A 80 3.62 8.07 -12.69
N PHE A 81 3.51 6.78 -13.04
CA PHE A 81 4.40 5.73 -12.54
C PHE A 81 5.85 5.85 -13.03
N LYS A 82 6.07 6.35 -14.25
CA LYS A 82 7.39 6.58 -14.85
C LYS A 82 8.27 7.59 -14.11
N ARG A 83 7.71 8.36 -13.18
CA ARG A 83 8.46 9.35 -12.38
C ARG A 83 9.12 8.76 -11.14
N PHE A 84 8.85 7.48 -10.87
CA PHE A 84 9.30 6.79 -9.68
C PHE A 84 10.27 5.67 -10.06
N ALA A 85 11.28 5.48 -9.23
CA ALA A 85 12.14 4.31 -9.31
C ALA A 85 11.37 3.04 -8.86
N PRO A 86 11.83 1.82 -9.19
CA PRO A 86 11.15 0.58 -8.80
C PRO A 86 10.84 0.49 -7.31
N TRP A 87 11.80 0.80 -6.44
CA TRP A 87 11.61 0.79 -4.99
C TRP A 87 10.62 1.87 -4.49
N GLU A 88 10.43 2.96 -5.22
CA GLU A 88 9.42 3.98 -4.88
C GLU A 88 8.01 3.51 -5.28
N ASN A 89 7.87 2.85 -6.43
CA ASN A 89 6.62 2.20 -6.81
C ASN A 89 6.31 0.97 -5.92
N GLU A 90 7.33 0.24 -5.45
CA GLU A 90 7.14 -0.84 -4.48
C GLU A 90 6.66 -0.31 -3.11
N GLN A 91 7.13 0.86 -2.67
CA GLN A 91 6.57 1.51 -1.47
C GLN A 91 5.09 1.82 -1.63
N PHE A 92 4.69 2.22 -2.83
CA PHE A 92 3.29 2.46 -3.16
C PHE A 92 2.48 1.15 -3.14
N ALA A 93 3.06 0.04 -3.64
CA ALA A 93 2.47 -1.29 -3.53
C ALA A 93 2.29 -1.75 -2.07
N CYS A 94 3.26 -1.49 -1.18
CA CYS A 94 3.12 -1.80 0.25
C CYS A 94 1.90 -1.10 0.90
N VAL A 95 1.70 0.19 0.60
CA VAL A 95 0.55 0.95 1.11
C VAL A 95 -0.77 0.41 0.55
N HIS A 96 -0.77 0.04 -0.73
CA HIS A 96 -1.93 -0.55 -1.38
C HIS A 96 -2.31 -1.90 -0.76
N ASP A 97 -1.35 -2.80 -0.56
CA ASP A 97 -1.58 -4.09 0.11
C ASP A 97 -2.12 -3.91 1.54
N PHE A 98 -1.55 -2.98 2.31
CA PHE A 98 -2.05 -2.65 3.64
C PHE A 98 -3.50 -2.16 3.63
N LEU A 99 -3.85 -1.27 2.69
CA LEU A 99 -5.21 -0.72 2.60
C LEU A 99 -6.24 -1.76 2.13
N LEU A 100 -5.82 -2.76 1.36
CA LEU A 100 -6.65 -3.92 1.03
C LEU A 100 -6.93 -4.75 2.26
N ASP A 101 -5.88 -5.13 3.00
CA ASP A 101 -5.99 -5.93 4.23
C ASP A 101 -6.92 -5.23 5.26
N GLU A 102 -6.87 -3.89 5.35
CA GLU A 102 -7.75 -3.11 6.23
C GLU A 102 -9.22 -3.10 5.78
N LEU A 103 -9.48 -3.10 4.47
CA LEU A 103 -10.83 -3.06 3.91
C LEU A 103 -11.53 -4.42 3.91
N GLU A 104 -10.74 -5.48 3.72
CA GLU A 104 -11.20 -6.87 3.52
C GLU A 104 -12.27 -7.32 4.55
N PRO A 105 -12.09 -7.17 5.88
CA PRO A 105 -13.09 -7.64 6.85
C PRO A 105 -14.47 -6.98 6.68
N ALA A 106 -14.51 -5.68 6.40
CA ALA A 106 -15.76 -4.95 6.22
C ALA A 106 -16.41 -5.26 4.86
N PHE A 107 -15.60 -5.53 3.84
CA PHE A 107 -16.07 -5.94 2.53
C PHE A 107 -16.66 -7.35 2.55
N ASP A 108 -15.98 -8.32 3.16
CA ASP A 108 -16.41 -9.72 3.24
C ASP A 108 -17.69 -9.88 4.03
N GLU A 109 -17.86 -9.12 5.12
CA GLU A 109 -19.11 -9.10 5.87
C GLU A 109 -20.28 -8.71 4.96
N VAL A 110 -20.11 -7.73 4.06
CA VAL A 110 -21.18 -7.31 3.14
C VAL A 110 -21.36 -8.30 1.99
N ALA A 111 -20.27 -8.72 1.35
CA ALA A 111 -20.30 -9.65 0.23
C ALA A 111 -20.94 -11.00 0.59
N THR A 112 -20.76 -11.47 1.84
CA THR A 112 -21.33 -12.74 2.31
C THR A 112 -22.85 -12.69 2.49
N HIS A 113 -23.43 -11.51 2.76
CA HIS A 113 -24.83 -11.39 3.18
C HIS A 113 -25.72 -10.64 2.17
N ASP A 114 -25.14 -9.85 1.26
CA ASP A 114 -25.93 -9.01 0.36
C ASP A 114 -26.33 -9.72 -0.95
N VAL A 115 -27.64 -9.72 -1.22
CA VAL A 115 -28.22 -10.38 -2.41
C VAL A 115 -27.81 -9.68 -3.69
N LYS A 116 -27.66 -8.34 -3.68
CA LYS A 116 -27.28 -7.58 -4.87
C LYS A 116 -25.81 -7.82 -5.23
N PHE A 117 -24.92 -7.92 -4.25
CA PHE A 117 -23.53 -8.33 -4.46
C PHE A 117 -23.47 -9.73 -5.06
N GLY A 118 -24.27 -10.67 -4.55
CA GLY A 118 -24.43 -11.99 -5.14
C GLY A 118 -24.91 -11.96 -6.61
N ASP A 119 -25.93 -11.15 -6.92
CA ASP A 119 -26.44 -10.98 -8.30
C ASP A 119 -25.38 -10.40 -9.25
N LEU A 120 -24.53 -9.50 -8.75
CA LEU A 120 -23.42 -8.91 -9.48
C LEU A 120 -22.16 -9.80 -9.51
N SER A 121 -22.22 -11.01 -8.94
CA SER A 121 -21.08 -11.92 -8.79
C SER A 121 -19.87 -11.25 -8.11
N ILE A 122 -20.14 -10.38 -7.13
CA ILE A 122 -19.13 -9.79 -6.27
C ILE A 122 -18.85 -10.81 -5.18
N HIS A 123 -17.76 -11.55 -5.36
CA HIS A 123 -17.30 -12.57 -4.41
C HIS A 123 -16.54 -11.93 -3.24
N TRP A 124 -16.16 -12.77 -2.26
CA TRP A 124 -15.31 -12.38 -1.13
C TRP A 124 -13.95 -11.82 -1.60
N ALA A 125 -13.21 -11.25 -0.67
CA ALA A 125 -11.87 -10.75 -0.87
C ALA A 125 -10.96 -11.90 -1.31
N GLU A 126 -10.70 -11.93 -2.61
CA GLU A 126 -9.55 -12.60 -3.19
C GLU A 126 -8.64 -11.50 -3.75
N ASN A 127 -7.35 -11.76 -3.84
CA ASN A 127 -6.35 -10.74 -4.19
C ASN A 127 -6.63 -10.06 -5.55
N ASP A 128 -7.29 -10.78 -6.45
CA ASP A 128 -7.63 -10.34 -7.81
C ASP A 128 -9.08 -9.80 -7.90
N ASN A 129 -9.75 -9.58 -6.77
CA ASN A 129 -11.12 -9.06 -6.75
C ASN A 129 -11.14 -7.58 -7.18
N SER A 130 -11.41 -7.35 -8.47
CA SER A 130 -11.49 -6.03 -9.08
C SER A 130 -12.43 -5.05 -8.36
N TRP A 131 -13.48 -5.54 -7.68
CA TRP A 131 -14.38 -4.69 -6.91
C TRP A 131 -13.70 -4.16 -5.65
N LEU A 132 -13.00 -5.02 -4.92
CA LEU A 132 -12.22 -4.65 -3.74
C LEU A 132 -11.15 -3.62 -4.12
N GLN A 133 -10.43 -3.86 -5.21
CA GLN A 133 -9.46 -2.92 -5.79
C GLN A 133 -10.09 -1.57 -6.16
N GLY A 134 -11.29 -1.60 -6.71
CA GLY A 134 -12.07 -0.41 -7.03
C GLY A 134 -12.49 0.39 -5.80
N TYR A 135 -12.86 -0.28 -4.71
CA TYR A 135 -13.20 0.36 -3.45
C TYR A 135 -12.00 1.01 -2.77
N VAL A 136 -10.83 0.37 -2.82
CA VAL A 136 -9.57 1.00 -2.36
C VAL A 136 -9.30 2.29 -3.13
N SER A 137 -9.56 2.29 -4.43
CA SER A 137 -9.35 3.45 -5.29
C SER A 137 -10.28 4.65 -4.99
N CYS A 138 -11.33 4.47 -4.18
CA CYS A 138 -12.15 5.56 -3.65
C CYS A 138 -11.38 6.44 -2.63
N GLY A 139 -10.20 6.03 -2.19
CA GLY A 139 -9.27 6.84 -1.39
C GLY A 139 -9.50 6.78 0.13
N LEU A 140 -8.59 7.40 0.87
CA LEU A 140 -8.45 7.21 2.32
C LEU A 140 -9.70 7.60 3.12
N LYS A 141 -10.39 8.67 2.72
CA LYS A 141 -11.61 9.08 3.42
C LYS A 141 -12.72 8.04 3.33
N PHE A 142 -12.89 7.42 2.17
CA PHE A 142 -13.90 6.38 1.99
C PHE A 142 -13.53 5.15 2.81
N LEU A 143 -12.28 4.71 2.70
CA LEU A 143 -11.75 3.58 3.46
C LEU A 143 -11.99 3.77 4.95
N GLU A 144 -11.74 4.97 5.46
CA GLU A 144 -11.87 5.26 6.90
C GLU A 144 -13.32 5.07 7.37
N GLN A 145 -14.26 5.54 6.56
CA GLN A 145 -15.68 5.45 6.86
C GLN A 145 -16.14 4.00 6.88
N VAL A 146 -15.67 3.17 5.94
CA VAL A 146 -16.07 1.77 5.86
C VAL A 146 -15.42 0.94 6.97
N THR A 147 -14.12 1.06 7.20
CA THR A 147 -13.43 0.24 8.20
C THR A 147 -13.80 0.60 9.63
N THR A 148 -14.23 1.84 9.89
CA THR A 148 -14.69 2.27 11.22
C THR A 148 -16.19 2.26 11.42
N ALA A 149 -16.98 1.93 10.39
CA ALA A 149 -18.41 1.72 10.53
C ALA A 149 -18.68 0.56 11.49
N SER A 150 -19.54 0.80 12.47
CA SER A 150 -19.78 -0.12 13.58
C SER A 150 -20.88 -1.13 13.30
N THR A 151 -21.69 -0.90 12.26
CA THR A 151 -22.78 -1.80 11.88
C THR A 151 -22.66 -2.26 10.42
N TYR A 152 -23.22 -3.44 10.17
CA TYR A 152 -23.39 -4.00 8.85
C TYR A 152 -24.12 -3.01 7.91
N GLU A 153 -25.23 -2.40 8.36
CA GLU A 153 -26.04 -1.51 7.53
C GLU A 153 -25.27 -0.26 7.10
N GLU A 154 -24.40 0.27 7.96
CA GLU A 154 -23.53 1.39 7.63
C GLU A 154 -22.50 1.01 6.56
N ARG A 155 -21.83 -0.13 6.73
CA ARG A 155 -20.86 -0.68 5.76
C ARG A 155 -21.52 -0.95 4.41
N HIS A 156 -22.65 -1.67 4.43
CA HIS A 156 -23.44 -1.97 3.24
C HIS A 156 -23.84 -0.68 2.51
N ARG A 157 -24.38 0.32 3.22
CA ARG A 157 -24.76 1.61 2.63
C ARG A 157 -23.56 2.34 2.01
N LEU A 158 -22.40 2.33 2.65
CA LEU A 158 -21.20 2.98 2.14
C LEU A 158 -20.68 2.30 0.86
N LEU A 159 -20.60 0.97 0.87
CA LEU A 159 -20.18 0.18 -0.28
C LEU A 159 -21.18 0.33 -1.44
N ASP A 160 -22.48 0.14 -1.19
CA ASP A 160 -23.53 0.25 -2.22
C ASP A 160 -23.55 1.62 -2.91
N ASN A 161 -23.41 2.71 -2.15
CA ASN A 161 -23.36 4.07 -2.71
C ASN A 161 -22.14 4.32 -3.61
N ASN A 162 -21.06 3.55 -3.43
CA ASN A 162 -19.81 3.69 -4.20
C ASN A 162 -19.60 2.57 -5.22
N LEU A 163 -20.57 1.67 -5.37
CA LEU A 163 -20.52 0.53 -6.30
C LEU A 163 -20.23 0.96 -7.75
N SER A 164 -20.80 2.08 -8.19
CA SER A 164 -20.57 2.63 -9.53
C SER A 164 -19.17 3.22 -9.74
N LEU A 165 -18.48 3.61 -8.66
CA LEU A 165 -17.11 4.11 -8.71
C LEU A 165 -16.13 2.93 -8.67
N SER A 166 -16.38 1.95 -7.79
CA SER A 166 -15.59 0.73 -7.70
C SER A 166 -15.54 0.00 -9.05
N SER A 167 -16.68 -0.21 -9.71
CA SER A 167 -16.75 -0.84 -11.05
C SER A 167 -16.01 -0.11 -12.18
N ARG A 168 -15.66 1.17 -11.99
CA ARG A 168 -15.05 2.01 -13.04
C ARG A 168 -13.57 2.28 -12.81
N SER A 169 -13.07 2.02 -11.61
CA SER A 169 -11.69 2.31 -11.30
C SER A 169 -10.78 1.28 -11.96
N LEU A 170 -9.73 1.76 -12.62
CA LEU A 170 -8.61 0.90 -12.99
C LEU A 170 -7.92 0.46 -11.69
N PRO A 171 -7.76 -0.85 -11.44
CA PRO A 171 -7.08 -1.33 -10.26
C PRO A 171 -5.67 -0.76 -10.17
N LEU A 172 -5.35 -0.06 -9.08
CA LEU A 172 -4.01 0.48 -8.84
C LEU A 172 -2.93 -0.61 -8.96
N ILE A 173 -3.25 -1.84 -8.52
CA ILE A 173 -2.35 -2.98 -8.62
C ILE A 173 -1.95 -3.31 -10.06
N GLU A 174 -2.88 -3.20 -11.02
CA GLU A 174 -2.58 -3.43 -12.44
C GLU A 174 -1.62 -2.37 -12.97
N CYS A 175 -1.84 -1.09 -12.62
CA CYS A 175 -0.91 -0.02 -12.98
C CYS A 175 0.49 -0.24 -12.39
N LEU A 176 0.58 -0.73 -11.15
CA LEU A 176 1.86 -1.04 -10.50
C LEU A 176 2.57 -2.22 -11.17
N LEU A 177 1.85 -3.29 -11.50
CA LEU A 177 2.40 -4.45 -12.21
C LEU A 177 2.88 -4.08 -13.61
N GLU A 178 2.07 -3.32 -14.37
CA GLU A 178 2.44 -2.89 -15.73
C GLU A 178 3.55 -1.82 -15.72
N SER A 179 3.76 -1.13 -14.60
CA SER A 179 4.91 -0.22 -14.44
C SER A 179 6.25 -0.94 -14.57
N ASN A 180 6.29 -2.27 -14.39
CA ASN A 180 7.49 -3.07 -14.62
C ASN A 180 8.02 -2.97 -16.05
N GLY A 181 7.13 -2.77 -17.04
CA GLY A 181 7.52 -2.53 -18.44
C GLY A 181 8.21 -1.17 -18.68
N LEU A 182 8.29 -0.30 -17.67
CA LEU A 182 9.00 0.97 -17.75
C LEU A 182 10.50 0.83 -17.43
N TYR A 183 10.92 -0.29 -16.85
CA TYR A 183 12.30 -0.52 -16.44
C TYR A 183 13.08 -1.31 -17.49
N PRO A 184 14.42 -1.17 -17.53
CA PRO A 184 15.25 -1.95 -18.43
C PRO A 184 14.99 -3.45 -18.26
N GLU A 185 14.82 -4.16 -19.39
CA GLU A 185 14.82 -5.62 -19.39
C GLU A 185 16.21 -6.14 -19.04
N GLU A 186 16.28 -7.08 -18.10
CA GLU A 186 17.52 -7.73 -17.68
C GLU A 186 17.34 -9.25 -17.82
N PRO A 187 17.73 -9.84 -18.97
CA PRO A 187 17.46 -11.24 -19.30
C PRO A 187 18.09 -12.24 -18.33
N ASP A 188 19.19 -11.84 -17.70
CA ASP A 188 19.94 -12.66 -16.73
C ASP A 188 19.51 -12.38 -15.28
N GLY A 189 18.43 -11.61 -15.09
CA GLY A 189 17.92 -11.17 -13.80
C GLY A 189 18.64 -9.93 -13.24
N LEU A 190 18.11 -9.39 -12.16
CA LEU A 190 18.65 -8.21 -11.49
C LEU A 190 20.02 -8.50 -10.86
N ASP A 191 21.06 -7.88 -11.41
CA ASP A 191 22.44 -7.93 -10.92
C ASP A 191 22.98 -6.54 -10.53
N ASP A 192 24.25 -6.48 -10.13
CA ASP A 192 24.88 -5.22 -9.71
C ASP A 192 24.94 -4.19 -10.86
N GLN A 193 25.05 -4.63 -12.12
CA GLN A 193 25.09 -3.75 -13.28
C GLN A 193 23.69 -3.19 -13.61
N ALA A 194 22.67 -4.03 -13.59
CA ALA A 194 21.27 -3.64 -13.70
C ALA A 194 20.91 -2.61 -12.63
N MET A 195 21.33 -2.84 -11.37
CA MET A 195 21.09 -1.90 -10.28
C MET A 195 21.73 -0.52 -10.52
N VAL A 196 22.92 -0.46 -11.12
CA VAL A 196 23.53 0.81 -11.51
C VAL A 196 22.64 1.56 -12.50
N LYS A 197 22.12 0.88 -13.53
CA LYS A 197 21.19 1.50 -14.51
C LYS A 197 19.91 2.00 -13.83
N LEU A 198 19.33 1.21 -12.92
CA LEU A 198 18.12 1.59 -12.20
C LEU A 198 18.31 2.84 -11.32
N ARG A 199 19.51 3.03 -10.74
CA ARG A 199 19.84 4.23 -9.97
C ARG A 199 20.00 5.50 -10.81
N GLU A 200 20.17 5.36 -12.12
CA GLU A 200 20.20 6.50 -13.04
C GLU A 200 18.79 6.95 -13.46
N LEU A 201 17.77 6.14 -13.18
CA LEU A 201 16.39 6.50 -13.47
C LEU A 201 15.94 7.71 -12.64
N PRO A 202 14.96 8.49 -13.14
CA PRO A 202 14.33 9.53 -12.36
C PRO A 202 13.79 8.97 -11.03
N SER A 203 14.31 9.49 -9.92
CA SER A 203 13.70 9.32 -8.61
C SER A 203 13.18 10.67 -8.17
N GLN A 204 11.88 10.72 -7.88
CA GLN A 204 11.23 11.97 -7.47
C GLN A 204 11.76 12.45 -6.12
N TYR A 205 12.35 11.54 -5.32
CA TYR A 205 12.58 11.79 -3.91
C TYR A 205 14.00 11.62 -3.41
N ASN A 206 14.94 11.23 -4.28
CA ASN A 206 16.35 11.04 -3.89
C ASN A 206 16.95 12.27 -3.19
N SER A 207 16.51 13.49 -3.52
CA SER A 207 16.97 14.72 -2.87
C SER A 207 16.35 14.99 -1.49
N LEU A 208 15.19 14.39 -1.19
CA LEU A 208 14.44 14.59 0.05
C LEU A 208 14.71 13.48 1.07
N ASP A 209 15.03 12.28 0.58
CA ASP A 209 15.42 11.13 1.39
C ASP A 209 16.68 10.49 0.79
N PRO A 210 17.88 10.92 1.22
CA PRO A 210 19.13 10.39 0.70
C PRO A 210 19.49 9.02 1.28
N ASN A 211 18.64 8.43 2.13
CA ASN A 211 18.92 7.12 2.70
C ASN A 211 18.85 6.06 1.59
N PRO A 212 19.92 5.27 1.37
CA PRO A 212 19.92 4.26 0.31
C PRO A 212 19.10 3.01 0.68
N GLY A 213 18.59 2.92 1.91
CA GLY A 213 17.87 1.78 2.48
C GLY A 213 16.81 1.18 1.56
N PRO A 214 15.81 1.95 1.09
CA PRO A 214 14.80 1.44 0.18
C PRO A 214 15.37 0.75 -1.05
N ALA A 215 16.31 1.41 -1.75
CA ALA A 215 16.90 0.89 -2.97
C ALA A 215 17.78 -0.34 -2.70
N GLU A 216 18.53 -0.35 -1.60
CA GLU A 216 19.41 -1.46 -1.25
C GLU A 216 18.66 -2.69 -0.75
N ILE A 217 17.62 -2.50 0.07
CA ILE A 217 16.77 -3.58 0.57
C ILE A 217 15.92 -4.16 -0.56
N TRP A 218 15.37 -3.31 -1.44
CA TRP A 218 14.71 -3.75 -2.67
C TRP A 218 15.64 -4.60 -3.53
N PHE A 219 16.84 -4.11 -3.82
CA PHE A 219 17.82 -4.85 -4.63
C PHE A 219 18.20 -6.20 -4.02
N GLN A 220 18.32 -6.29 -2.70
CA GLN A 220 18.62 -7.54 -2.02
C GLN A 220 17.49 -8.57 -2.15
N ALA A 221 16.23 -8.13 -2.02
CA ALA A 221 15.08 -9.01 -2.14
C ALA A 221 14.84 -9.47 -3.58
N HIS A 222 15.12 -8.60 -4.56
CA HIS A 222 14.85 -8.85 -5.99
C HIS A 222 16.04 -9.42 -6.75
N ARG A 223 17.12 -9.81 -6.06
CA ARG A 223 18.36 -10.22 -6.73
C ARG A 223 18.12 -11.50 -7.54
N GLY A 224 18.40 -11.42 -8.84
CA GLY A 224 18.16 -12.51 -9.78
C GLY A 224 16.75 -12.54 -10.38
N ASP A 225 15.85 -11.65 -9.95
CA ASP A 225 14.52 -11.54 -10.52
C ASP A 225 14.56 -10.83 -11.86
N ASP A 226 13.65 -11.22 -12.75
CA ASP A 226 13.43 -10.52 -14.02
C ASP A 226 12.65 -9.21 -13.80
N SER A 227 12.70 -8.30 -14.80
CA SER A 227 12.07 -6.99 -14.68
C SER A 227 10.55 -7.03 -14.48
N SER A 228 9.87 -8.10 -14.91
CA SER A 228 8.42 -8.26 -14.68
C SER A 228 8.05 -8.49 -13.21
N GLN A 229 9.05 -8.76 -12.37
CA GLN A 229 8.88 -9.02 -10.94
C GLN A 229 9.31 -7.85 -10.04
N TYR A 230 9.73 -6.72 -10.60
CA TYR A 230 10.32 -5.61 -9.84
C TYR A 230 9.34 -4.90 -8.88
N VAL A 231 8.10 -4.74 -9.30
CA VAL A 231 7.06 -4.02 -8.54
C VAL A 231 5.82 -4.87 -8.42
N ALA A 232 5.24 -4.89 -7.21
CA ALA A 232 3.97 -5.53 -6.87
C ALA A 232 3.91 -7.04 -7.15
N ALA A 233 5.03 -7.69 -7.45
CA ALA A 233 5.06 -9.09 -7.83
C ALA A 233 4.61 -10.00 -6.69
N VAL A 234 3.86 -11.04 -7.03
CA VAL A 234 3.28 -12.00 -6.06
C VAL A 234 4.34 -12.62 -5.13
N PRO A 235 5.54 -13.02 -5.58
CA PRO A 235 6.57 -13.61 -4.71
C PRO A 235 7.00 -12.69 -3.55
N HIS A 236 6.90 -11.37 -3.73
CA HIS A 236 7.34 -10.37 -2.75
C HIS A 236 6.22 -9.86 -1.84
N ARG A 237 5.01 -10.40 -1.96
CA ARG A 237 3.84 -9.92 -1.21
C ARG A 237 4.05 -9.94 0.30
N THR A 238 4.61 -11.02 0.84
CA THR A 238 4.89 -11.13 2.28
C THR A 238 5.87 -10.04 2.75
N SER A 239 6.90 -9.74 1.95
CA SER A 239 7.84 -8.64 2.22
C SER A 239 7.14 -7.27 2.15
N ARG A 240 6.18 -7.09 1.24
CA ARG A 240 5.40 -5.86 1.16
C ARG A 240 4.48 -5.63 2.35
N LYS A 241 3.84 -6.67 2.87
CA LYS A 241 2.99 -6.59 4.09
C LYS A 241 3.74 -5.99 5.28
N VAL A 242 5.06 -6.16 5.31
CA VAL A 242 5.93 -5.67 6.38
C VAL A 242 6.67 -4.38 6.02
N GLY A 243 6.37 -3.81 4.86
CA GLY A 243 6.92 -2.54 4.41
C GLY A 243 8.43 -2.55 4.24
N TYR A 244 9.03 -3.64 3.74
CA TYR A 244 10.49 -3.80 3.68
C TYR A 244 11.23 -2.65 2.97
N VAL A 245 10.65 -2.09 1.91
CA VAL A 245 11.19 -0.92 1.18
C VAL A 245 10.96 0.43 1.87
N MET A 246 10.28 0.45 3.01
CA MET A 246 10.16 1.64 3.87
C MET A 246 11.34 1.78 4.83
N MET A 247 12.19 0.75 4.95
CA MET A 247 13.18 0.67 6.02
C MET A 247 14.48 1.43 5.70
N ASP A 248 15.12 1.93 6.75
CA ASP A 248 16.47 2.49 6.66
C ASP A 248 17.52 1.41 6.41
N ALA A 249 18.64 1.79 5.76
CA ALA A 249 19.75 0.88 5.50
C ALA A 249 20.33 0.22 6.77
N SER A 250 20.16 0.82 7.95
CA SER A 250 20.58 0.24 9.23
C SER A 250 19.81 -1.03 9.61
N ARG A 251 18.63 -1.27 9.02
CA ARG A 251 17.75 -2.42 9.34
C ARG A 251 17.90 -3.60 8.40
N LYS A 252 18.90 -3.58 7.50
CA LYS A 252 19.21 -4.71 6.60
C LYS A 252 19.38 -6.05 7.34
N GLN A 253 19.88 -6.03 8.57
CA GLN A 253 20.05 -7.26 9.37
C GLN A 253 18.72 -7.83 9.87
N ASP A 254 17.68 -7.00 10.01
CA ASP A 254 16.34 -7.44 10.40
C ASP A 254 15.68 -8.17 9.24
N MET A 255 15.90 -7.73 8.00
CA MET A 255 15.43 -8.42 6.78
C MET A 255 16.04 -9.80 6.60
N ALA A 256 17.31 -10.00 6.96
CA ALA A 256 17.94 -11.33 6.88
C ALA A 256 17.29 -12.36 7.82
N ARG A 257 16.49 -11.91 8.80
CA ARG A 257 15.73 -12.77 9.70
C ARG A 257 14.30 -13.02 9.22
N PHE A 258 13.84 -12.24 8.25
CA PHE A 258 12.52 -12.38 7.65
C PHE A 258 12.66 -13.26 6.41
N ASP A 259 12.31 -14.54 6.53
CA ASP A 259 12.40 -15.51 5.42
C ASP A 259 11.18 -15.49 4.49
N GLY A 260 10.23 -14.57 4.73
CA GLY A 260 9.06 -14.38 3.87
C GLY A 260 8.00 -15.47 4.00
N THR A 261 8.14 -16.41 4.94
CA THR A 261 7.20 -17.51 5.14
C THR A 261 5.98 -17.06 5.93
N GLU A 262 4.79 -17.64 5.64
CA GLU A 262 3.59 -17.40 6.46
C GLU A 262 3.81 -17.78 7.94
N GLU A 263 4.68 -18.75 8.23
CA GLU A 263 5.06 -19.11 9.60
C GLU A 263 5.79 -17.97 10.34
N SER A 264 6.59 -17.17 9.63
CA SER A 264 7.23 -15.96 10.19
C SER A 264 6.25 -14.83 10.50
N LEU A 265 5.04 -14.86 9.91
CA LEU A 265 3.93 -13.95 10.18
C LEU A 265 2.91 -14.54 11.18
N ALA A 266 2.77 -15.85 11.25
CA ALA A 266 1.73 -16.55 12.00
C ALA A 266 1.97 -16.61 13.53
N TRP A 267 3.14 -16.19 14.02
CA TRP A 267 3.45 -16.30 15.45
C TRP A 267 2.62 -15.36 16.35
N ASP A 268 1.83 -14.43 15.77
CA ASP A 268 1.05 -13.42 16.53
C ASP A 268 -0.48 -13.47 16.32
N THR A 269 -1.04 -14.50 15.69
CA THR A 269 -2.52 -14.68 15.70
C THR A 269 -3.05 -15.12 17.06
N SER A 270 -2.18 -15.59 17.96
CA SER A 270 -2.54 -15.94 19.34
C SER A 270 -2.88 -14.73 20.23
N ALA A 271 -2.57 -13.50 19.80
CA ALA A 271 -2.94 -12.28 20.53
C ALA A 271 -4.38 -11.80 20.22
N HIS A 272 -4.98 -12.26 19.13
CA HIS A 272 -6.35 -11.90 18.74
C HIS A 272 -7.44 -12.87 19.24
N GLU A 273 -7.07 -14.02 19.81
CA GLU A 273 -8.00 -14.90 20.55
C GLU A 273 -8.17 -14.43 22.02
N ARG A 274 -8.77 -13.26 22.22
CA ARG A 274 -9.49 -12.95 23.46
C ARG A 274 -10.85 -12.33 23.14
N LEU A 275 -11.72 -13.14 22.54
CA LEU A 275 -13.15 -12.93 22.69
C LEU A 275 -13.52 -13.21 24.16
N PRO A 276 -14.27 -12.32 24.85
CA PRO A 276 -14.81 -12.64 26.16
C PRO A 276 -15.76 -13.83 26.03
N SER A 277 -15.47 -14.93 26.73
CA SER A 277 -16.21 -16.18 26.71
C SER A 277 -17.56 -16.15 27.46
N ASP A 278 -18.19 -14.98 27.62
CA ASP A 278 -19.39 -14.83 28.45
C ASP A 278 -20.56 -14.20 27.69
N ILE A 279 -21.17 -14.98 26.80
CA ILE A 279 -22.59 -14.84 26.46
C ILE A 279 -23.21 -16.24 26.50
N GLN A 280 -23.80 -16.59 27.65
CA GLN A 280 -24.70 -17.73 27.77
C GLN A 280 -26.07 -17.35 27.19
N TYR A 281 -26.61 -18.23 26.34
CA TYR A 281 -28.00 -18.22 25.88
C TYR A 281 -29.00 -18.46 27.03
#